data_AF-A0A2H1KDP5-F1
#
_entry.id   AF-A0A2H1KDP5-F1
#
_cell.length_a   1.000
_cell.length_b   1.000
_cell.length_c   1.000
_cell.angle_alpha   90.00
_cell.angle_beta   90.00
_cell.angle_gamma   90.00
#
_symmetry.space_group_name_H-M   'P 1'
#
loop_
_entity.id
_entity.type
_entity.pdbx_description
1 polymer ?
#
loop_
_entity_poly.entity_id
_entity_poly.type
_entity_poly.pdbx_seq_one_letter_code
_entity_poly.pdbx_strand_id
1 'polypeptide(L)'
;MATKYEETRRGFTARPHKSQIRTLMKFQRWTNATLAIRASVSPSTIGNMLGSRNCCTPETAGKVAKALGVETEDLFTIERIRYAA
;
A
#
# COMPACT_ATOMS: atom_id res chain seq x y z
N MET A 1 -23.10 -21.62 8.13
CA MET A 1 -22.28 -20.64 8.86
C MET A 1 -20.92 -20.58 8.19
N ALA A 2 -20.68 -19.59 7.32
CA ALA A 2 -19.36 -19.37 6.75
C ALA A 2 -18.43 -18.98 7.90
N THR A 3 -17.29 -19.66 8.03
CA THR A 3 -16.30 -19.33 9.05
C THR A 3 -15.78 -17.92 8.79
N LYS A 4 -15.49 -17.17 9.86
CA LYS A 4 -14.89 -15.80 9.86
C LYS A 4 -13.73 -15.61 8.85
N TYR A 5 -13.13 -16.72 8.41
CA TYR A 5 -12.04 -16.82 7.45
C TYR A 5 -12.45 -16.52 6.00
N GLU A 6 -13.68 -16.86 5.60
CA GLU A 6 -14.19 -16.57 4.24
C GLU A 6 -14.53 -15.09 4.05
N GLU A 7 -15.03 -14.41 5.09
CA GLU A 7 -15.23 -12.95 5.10
C GLU A 7 -13.92 -12.17 4.95
N THR A 8 -12.79 -12.74 5.40
CA THR A 8 -11.47 -12.13 5.24
C THR A 8 -10.83 -12.32 3.87
N ARG A 9 -11.49 -13.00 2.92
CA ARG A 9 -11.01 -13.08 1.54
C ARG A 9 -11.12 -11.71 0.87
N ARG A 10 -10.10 -10.89 1.05
CA ARG A 10 -9.90 -9.62 0.34
C ARG A 10 -9.79 -9.94 -1.15
N GLY A 11 -10.85 -9.67 -1.91
CA GLY A 11 -10.87 -9.90 -3.35
C GLY A 11 -9.75 -9.18 -4.12
N PHE A 12 -9.13 -8.17 -3.52
CA PHE A 12 -8.13 -7.31 -4.16
C PHE A 12 -6.90 -7.05 -3.27
N THR A 13 -5.74 -6.93 -3.91
CA THR A 13 -4.48 -6.44 -3.36
C THR A 13 -3.97 -5.26 -4.17
N ALA A 14 -3.07 -4.47 -3.62
CA ALA A 14 -2.46 -3.33 -4.30
C ALA A 14 -0.94 -3.53 -4.38
N ARG A 15 -0.41 -3.48 -5.60
CA ARG A 15 1.03 -3.57 -5.89
C ARG A 15 1.64 -2.18 -5.97
N PRO A 16 2.59 -1.80 -5.10
CA PRO A 16 3.20 -0.48 -5.11
C PRO A 16 4.19 -0.31 -6.27
N HIS A 17 4.12 0.82 -6.95
CA HIS A 17 5.15 1.30 -7.86
C HIS A 17 6.25 2.00 -7.05
N LYS A 18 7.15 1.20 -6.48
CA LYS A 18 8.16 1.64 -5.51
C LYS A 18 9.03 2.80 -6.00
N SER A 19 9.39 2.83 -7.28
CA SER A 19 10.18 3.90 -7.88
C SER A 19 9.43 5.23 -7.85
N GLN A 20 8.16 5.26 -8.27
CA GLN A 20 7.33 6.46 -8.28
C GLN A 20 7.09 6.99 -6.86
N ILE A 21 6.77 6.10 -5.92
CA ILE A 21 6.61 6.47 -4.50
C ILE A 21 7.90 7.11 -3.97
N ARG A 22 9.06 6.51 -4.22
CA ARG A 22 10.36 7.07 -3.80
C ARG A 22 10.66 8.42 -4.47
N THR A 23 10.29 8.61 -5.74
CA THR A 23 10.47 9.88 -6.44
C THR A 23 9.61 10.98 -5.82
N LEU A 24 8.33 10.72 -5.53
CA LEU A 24 7.46 11.68 -4.86
C LEU A 24 7.95 12.01 -3.45
N MET A 25 8.38 11.00 -2.70
CA MET A 25 8.98 11.22 -1.37
C MET A 25 10.21 12.11 -1.45
N LYS A 26 11.10 11.90 -2.44
CA LYS A 26 12.28 12.76 -2.65
C LYS A 26 11.86 14.20 -2.98
N PHE A 27 10.89 14.38 -3.87
CA PHE A 27 10.38 15.70 -4.23
C PHE A 27 9.83 16.45 -3.01
N GLN A 28 9.09 15.76 -2.15
CA GLN A 28 8.52 16.33 -0.92
C GLN A 28 9.51 16.37 0.25
N ARG A 29 10.74 15.85 0.08
CA ARG A 29 11.77 15.70 1.13
C ARG A 29 11.31 14.87 2.32
N TRP A 30 10.54 13.80 2.07
CA TRP A 30 10.00 12.93 3.10
C TRP A 30 10.84 11.68 3.33
N THR A 31 10.93 11.27 4.59
CA THR A 31 11.48 9.97 4.98
C THR A 31 10.38 8.91 5.05
N ASN A 32 10.75 7.62 5.15
CA ASN A 32 9.79 6.55 5.40
C ASN A 32 8.97 6.77 6.67
N ALA A 33 9.59 7.33 7.72
CA ALA A 33 8.91 7.67 8.96
C ALA A 33 7.89 8.81 8.77
N THR A 34 8.26 9.84 8.03
CA THR A 34 7.36 10.95 7.68
C THR A 34 6.15 10.44 6.90
N LEU A 35 6.36 9.59 5.91
CA LEU A 35 5.29 8.98 5.13
C LEU A 35 4.37 8.12 6.02
N ALA A 36 4.93 7.32 6.92
CA ALA A 36 4.17 6.49 7.84
C ALA A 36 3.23 7.32 8.74
N ILE A 37 3.74 8.44 9.28
CA ILE A 37 2.96 9.37 10.09
C ILE A 37 1.84 10.00 9.25
N ARG A 38 2.17 10.54 8.06
CA ARG A 38 1.20 11.20 7.19
C ARG A 38 0.12 10.26 6.68
N ALA A 39 0.48 9.02 6.37
CA ALA A 39 -0.45 7.98 5.94
C ALA A 39 -1.17 7.28 7.10
N SER A 40 -0.87 7.62 8.36
CA SER A 40 -1.43 6.96 9.55
C SER A 40 -1.27 5.44 9.51
N VAL A 41 -0.08 4.97 9.14
CA VAL A 41 0.27 3.54 9.12
C VAL A 41 1.56 3.29 9.90
N SER A 42 1.81 2.05 10.31
CA SER A 42 3.04 1.73 11.04
C SER A 42 4.29 1.96 10.16
N PRO A 43 5.43 2.42 10.71
CA PRO A 43 6.69 2.51 9.98
C PRO A 43 7.11 1.18 9.35
N SER A 44 6.85 0.07 10.03
CA SER A 44 7.08 -1.29 9.52
C SER A 44 6.26 -1.59 8.28
N THR A 45 5.02 -1.08 8.18
CA THR A 45 4.18 -1.22 6.99
C THR A 45 4.85 -0.56 5.77
N ILE A 46 5.32 0.68 5.92
CA ILE A 46 6.03 1.41 4.85
C ILE A 46 7.35 0.73 4.50
N GLY A 47 8.13 0.34 5.52
CA GLY A 47 9.41 -0.35 5.32
C GLY A 47 9.26 -1.67 4.57
N ASN A 48 8.26 -2.47 4.94
CA ASN A 48 7.95 -3.72 4.23
C ASN A 48 7.47 -3.45 2.80
N MET A 49 6.57 -2.49 2.61
CA MET A 49 6.00 -2.12 1.31
C MET A 49 7.03 -1.59 0.32
N LEU A 50 7.98 -0.77 0.78
CA LEU A 50 9.05 -0.19 -0.06
C LEU A 50 10.32 -1.07 -0.12
N GLY A 51 10.38 -2.11 0.71
CA GLY A 51 11.43 -3.11 0.78
C GLY A 51 11.08 -4.37 -0.01
N SER A 52 11.00 -5.51 0.66
CA SER A 52 10.85 -6.83 0.04
C SER A 52 9.41 -7.20 -0.32
N ARG A 53 8.38 -6.63 0.32
CA ARG A 53 6.98 -6.94 -0.04
C ARG A 53 6.62 -6.25 -1.35
N ASN A 54 5.89 -6.97 -2.19
CA ASN A 54 5.40 -6.46 -3.48
C ASN A 54 3.89 -6.23 -3.48
N CYS A 55 3.23 -6.36 -2.34
CA CYS A 55 1.79 -6.21 -2.22
C CYS A 55 1.42 -5.62 -0.86
N CYS A 56 0.32 -4.87 -0.85
CA CYS A 56 -0.31 -4.33 0.34
C CYS A 56 -1.84 -4.37 0.20
N THR A 57 -2.55 -3.92 1.22
CA THR A 57 -4.00 -3.84 1.18
C THR A 57 -4.43 -2.61 0.39
N PRO A 58 -5.56 -2.64 -0.35
CA PRO A 58 -6.08 -1.47 -1.04
C PRO A 58 -6.28 -0.27 -0.09
N GLU A 59 -6.68 -0.52 1.15
CA GLU A 59 -6.80 0.53 2.18
C GLU A 59 -5.46 1.20 2.49
N THR A 60 -4.38 0.41 2.60
CA THR A 60 -3.03 0.95 2.85
C THR A 60 -2.56 1.75 1.63
N ALA A 61 -2.81 1.26 0.42
CA ALA A 61 -2.52 1.96 -0.83
C ALA A 61 -3.22 3.33 -0.88
N GLY A 62 -4.52 3.37 -0.58
CA GLY A 62 -5.29 4.62 -0.54
C GLY A 62 -4.77 5.61 0.51
N LYS A 63 -4.40 5.13 1.70
CA LYS A 63 -3.78 5.99 2.74
C LYS A 63 -2.45 6.59 2.30
N VAL A 64 -1.61 5.80 1.64
CA VAL A 64 -0.29 6.25 1.14
C VAL A 64 -0.46 7.24 -0.01
N ALA A 65 -1.33 6.96 -0.98
CA ALA A 65 -1.60 7.85 -2.10
C ALA A 65 -2.18 9.20 -1.64
N LYS A 66 -3.17 9.14 -0.74
CA LYS A 66 -3.74 10.34 -0.09
C LYS A 66 -2.68 11.15 0.65
N ALA A 67 -1.78 10.50 1.38
CA ALA A 67 -0.69 11.18 2.08
C ALA A 67 0.25 11.89 1.10
N LEU A 68 0.54 11.29 -0.04
CA LEU A 68 1.40 11.87 -1.08
C LEU A 68 0.68 12.88 -1.99
N GLY A 69 -0.65 13.02 -1.86
CA GLY A 69 -1.45 13.97 -2.62
C GLY A 69 -1.67 13.57 -4.08
N VAL A 70 -1.73 12.27 -4.35
CA VAL A 70 -1.94 11.72 -5.71
C VAL A 70 -3.00 10.63 -5.69
N GLU A 71 -3.49 10.27 -6.87
CA GLU A 71 -4.46 9.18 -7.00
C GLU A 71 -3.80 7.83 -6.72
N THR A 72 -4.63 6.87 -6.27
CA THR A 72 -4.11 5.54 -5.91
C THR A 72 -3.56 4.81 -7.13
N GLU A 73 -4.17 5.00 -8.29
CA GLU A 73 -3.81 4.36 -9.57
C GLU A 73 -2.43 4.82 -10.09
N ASP A 74 -2.00 6.03 -9.74
CA ASP A 74 -0.69 6.56 -10.13
C ASP A 74 0.47 5.84 -9.41
N LEU A 75 0.20 5.31 -8.20
CA LEU A 75 1.21 4.70 -7.33
C LEU A 75 1.01 3.20 -7.11
N PHE A 76 -0.16 2.67 -7.41
CA PHE A 76 -0.51 1.29 -7.14
C PHE A 76 -1.33 0.67 -8.26
N THR A 77 -0.98 -0.58 -8.60
CA THR A 77 -1.83 -1.44 -9.43
C THR A 77 -2.72 -2.29 -8.54
N ILE A 78 -4.05 -2.21 -8.70
CA ILE A 78 -5.00 -3.05 -7.98
C ILE A 78 -5.14 -4.40 -8.72
N GLU A 79 -4.82 -5.50 -8.04
CA GLU A 79 -4.84 -6.86 -8.58
C GLU A 79 -5.87 -7.71 -7.83
N ARG A 80 -6.62 -8.55 -8.53
CA ARG A 80 -7.54 -9.51 -7.90
C ARG A 80 -6.76 -10.66 -7.28
N ILE A 81 -6.99 -10.99 -6.01
CA ILE A 81 -6.31 -12.11 -5.35
C ILE A 81 -6.86 -13.42 -5.91
N ARG A 82 -5.99 -14.21 -6.53
CA ARG A 82 -6.29 -15.60 -6.93
C ARG A 82 -5.93 -16.51 -5.77
N TYR A 83 -6.95 -16.94 -5.03
CA TYR A 83 -6.78 -17.99 -4.02
C TYR A 83 -6.54 -19.31 -4.76
N ALA A 84 -5.45 -20.02 -4.45
CA ALA A 84 -5.31 -21.41 -4.87
C ALA A 84 -6.46 -22.20 -4.24
N ALA A 85 -7.14 -23.00 -5.07
CA ALA A 85 -8.28 -23.83 -4.67
C ALA A 85 -7.83 -24.98 -3.77
#